data_AF-A0A4Q3S799-F1
#
_entry.id   AF-A0A4Q3S799-F1
#
_cell.length_a   1.000
_cell.length_b   1.000
_cell.length_c   1.000
_cell.angle_alpha   90.00
_cell.angle_beta   90.00
_cell.angle_gamma   90.00
#
_symmetry.space_group_name_H-M   'P 1'
#
loop_
_entity.id
_entity.type
_entity.pdbx_description
1 polymer ?
#
loop_
_entity_poly.entity_id
_entity_poly.type
_entity_poly.pdbx_seq_one_letter_code
_entity_poly.pdbx_strand_id
1 'polypeptide(L)'
;HVLALAGAAYVAWLGLSSILSGVRNSPDSQTPQTHLERTAFRDGFVVKLSNPKALLFFAAVLPPFVDPARPMPAQMATFAVAMVGMDMITMTAYGLGGAALAVFMTRPRFRRGFRLLVGALLILAALLIALRG
;
A
#
# COMPACT_ATOMS: atom_id res chain seq x y z
N HIS A 1 0.83 -14.25 24.18
CA HIS A 1 0.23 -15.54 23.78
C HIS A 1 -1.21 -15.40 23.29
N VAL A 2 -2.20 -14.98 24.11
CA VAL A 2 -3.62 -14.93 23.69
C VAL A 2 -3.88 -14.05 22.46
N LEU A 3 -3.31 -12.84 22.40
CA LEU A 3 -3.50 -11.93 21.26
C LEU A 3 -2.89 -12.48 19.96
N ALA A 4 -1.76 -13.21 20.06
CA ALA A 4 -1.09 -13.82 18.90
C ALA A 4 -1.91 -15.01 18.35
N LEU A 5 -2.44 -15.86 19.24
CA LEU A 5 -3.32 -16.98 18.88
C LEU A 5 -4.64 -16.49 18.27
N ALA A 6 -5.23 -15.41 18.83
CA ALA A 6 -6.42 -14.79 18.26
C ALA A 6 -6.16 -14.23 16.86
N GLY A 7 -5.02 -13.56 16.67
CA GLY A 7 -4.57 -13.09 15.36
C GLY A 7 -4.35 -14.25 14.36
N ALA A 8 -3.70 -15.33 14.80
CA ALA A 8 -3.48 -16.52 13.98
C ALA A 8 -4.80 -17.17 13.54
N ALA A 9 -5.77 -17.33 14.45
CA ALA A 9 -7.09 -17.87 14.13
C ALA A 9 -7.83 -17.00 13.09
N TYR A 10 -7.77 -15.68 13.23
CA TYR A 10 -8.38 -14.75 12.28
C TYR A 10 -7.72 -14.82 10.90
N VAL A 11 -6.39 -14.86 10.83
CA VAL A 11 -5.63 -15.00 9.59
C VAL A 11 -5.90 -16.35 8.91
N ALA A 12 -5.99 -17.44 9.68
CA ALA A 12 -6.36 -18.75 9.16
C ALA A 12 -7.78 -18.75 8.56
N TRP A 13 -8.73 -18.11 9.24
CA TRP A 13 -10.10 -17.95 8.74
C TRP A 13 -10.16 -17.15 7.44
N LEU A 14 -9.42 -16.04 7.34
CA LEU A 14 -9.28 -15.26 6.10
C LEU A 14 -8.68 -16.09 4.96
N GLY A 15 -7.63 -16.87 5.25
CA GLY A 15 -7.00 -17.75 4.27
C GLY A 15 -7.97 -18.80 3.72
N LEU A 16 -8.73 -19.45 4.61
CA LEU A 16 -9.72 -20.46 4.25
C LEU A 16 -10.86 -19.86 3.42
N SER A 17 -11.38 -18.69 3.83
CA SER A 17 -12.41 -17.95 3.11
C SER A 17 -11.97 -17.58 1.68
N SER A 18 -10.70 -17.18 1.50
CA SER A 18 -10.12 -16.87 0.19
C SER A 18 -10.08 -18.09 -0.74
N ILE A 19 -9.68 -19.26 -0.21
CA ILE A 19 -9.67 -20.53 -0.96
C ILE A 19 -11.09 -20.93 -1.38
N LEU A 20 -12.03 -20.93 -0.43
CA LEU A 20 -13.44 -21.28 -0.66
C LEU A 20 -14.08 -20.39 -1.75
N SER A 21 -13.80 -19.09 -1.71
CA SER A 21 -14.26 -18.11 -2.69
C SER A 21 -13.64 -18.32 -4.08
N GLY A 22 -12.36 -18.70 -4.13
CA GLY A 22 -11.66 -19.05 -5.37
C GLY A 22 -12.18 -20.32 -6.03
N VAL A 23 -12.64 -21.31 -5.23
CA VAL A 23 -13.21 -22.58 -5.72
C VAL A 23 -14.64 -22.42 -6.21
N ARG A 24 -15.48 -21.63 -5.52
CA ARG A 24 -16.89 -21.42 -5.88
C ARG A 24 -17.12 -20.54 -7.11
N ASN A 25 -16.08 -19.90 -7.67
CA ASN A 25 -16.23 -18.94 -8.78
C ASN A 25 -17.35 -17.90 -8.54
N SER A 26 -17.59 -17.54 -7.27
CA SER A 26 -18.63 -16.57 -6.94
C SER A 26 -18.29 -15.25 -7.64
N PRO A 27 -19.24 -14.66 -8.38
CA PRO A 27 -19.05 -13.31 -8.89
C PRO A 27 -18.86 -12.39 -7.68
N ASP A 28 -17.78 -11.61 -7.67
CA ASP A 28 -17.65 -10.52 -6.70
C ASP A 28 -18.81 -9.57 -6.96
N SER A 29 -19.77 -9.56 -6.05
CA SER A 29 -20.68 -8.44 -5.90
C SER A 29 -19.85 -7.24 -5.44
N GLN A 30 -19.83 -6.20 -6.27
CA GLN A 30 -19.21 -4.88 -6.09
C GLN A 30 -17.82 -4.73 -6.70
N THR A 31 -17.78 -4.29 -7.97
CA THR A 31 -16.75 -3.35 -8.41
C THR A 31 -16.89 -2.08 -7.57
N PRO A 32 -15.89 -1.68 -6.78
CA PRO A 32 -15.92 -0.39 -6.11
C PRO A 32 -16.02 0.67 -7.20
N GLN A 33 -17.09 1.48 -7.18
CA GLN A 33 -17.12 2.68 -8.00
C GLN A 33 -16.04 3.61 -7.45
N THR A 34 -14.97 3.81 -8.21
CA THR A 34 -13.98 4.84 -7.94
C THR A 34 -14.63 6.19 -8.15
N HIS A 35 -15.28 6.71 -7.11
CA HIS A 35 -15.60 8.12 -7.03
C HIS A 35 -14.29 8.85 -6.77
N LEU A 36 -13.94 9.80 -7.63
CA LEU A 36 -12.78 10.68 -7.44
C LEU A 36 -13.14 11.68 -6.34
N GLU A 37 -13.22 11.21 -5.10
CA GLU A 37 -13.61 12.05 -3.98
C GLU A 37 -12.46 12.99 -3.63
N ARG A 38 -12.71 14.28 -3.81
CA ARG A 38 -11.80 15.38 -3.43
C ARG A 38 -11.29 15.25 -1.97
N THR A 39 -12.07 14.57 -1.13
CA THR A 39 -11.77 14.19 0.25
C THR A 39 -10.54 13.28 0.36
N ALA A 40 -10.42 12.27 -0.50
CA ALA A 40 -9.30 11.31 -0.44
C ALA A 40 -7.94 11.95 -0.73
N PHE A 41 -7.91 12.95 -1.64
CA PHE A 41 -6.69 13.72 -1.89
C PHE A 41 -6.26 14.52 -0.66
N ARG A 42 -7.22 15.18 -0.01
CA ARG A 42 -6.96 15.96 1.22
C ARG A 42 -6.50 15.05 2.36
N ASP A 43 -7.16 13.92 2.56
CA ASP A 43 -6.81 12.98 3.63
C ASP A 43 -5.41 12.40 3.40
N GLY A 44 -5.09 11.98 2.18
CA GLY A 44 -3.77 11.50 1.81
C GLY A 44 -2.68 12.57 1.98
N PHE A 45 -2.98 13.82 1.60
CA PHE A 45 -2.07 14.95 1.79
C PHE A 45 -1.81 15.23 3.28
N VAL A 46 -2.86 15.28 4.09
CA VAL A 46 -2.75 15.51 5.55
C VAL A 46 -1.99 14.37 6.21
N VAL A 47 -2.24 13.12 5.85
CA VAL A 47 -1.52 11.96 6.38
C VAL A 47 -0.04 12.01 6.02
N LYS A 48 0.30 12.33 4.76
CA LYS A 48 1.70 12.47 4.33
C LYS A 48 2.40 13.62 5.05
N LEU A 49 1.75 14.78 5.19
CA LEU A 49 2.31 15.94 5.87
C LEU A 49 2.46 15.71 7.38
N SER A 50 1.53 14.96 7.98
CA SER A 50 1.55 14.62 9.41
C SER A 50 2.54 13.50 9.74
N ASN A 51 3.30 12.98 8.77
CA ASN A 51 4.30 11.93 9.01
C ASN A 51 5.63 12.55 9.47
N PRO A 52 5.93 12.57 10.79
CA PRO A 52 7.15 13.21 11.30
C PRO A 52 8.41 12.51 10.81
N LYS A 53 8.33 11.22 10.46
CA LYS A 53 9.49 10.44 9.99
C LYS A 53 10.02 10.97 8.66
N ALA A 54 9.15 11.36 7.75
CA ALA A 54 9.54 11.95 6.47
C ALA A 54 10.23 13.30 6.66
N LEU A 55 9.68 14.14 7.55
CA LEU A 55 10.26 15.43 7.91
C LEU A 55 11.64 15.29 8.55
N LEU A 56 11.79 14.36 9.50
CA LEU A 56 13.05 14.08 10.18
C LEU A 56 14.11 13.52 9.22
N PHE A 57 13.73 12.61 8.33
CA PHE A 57 14.64 12.09 7.31
C PHE A 57 15.11 13.21 6.37
N PHE A 58 14.19 14.06 5.91
CA PHE A 58 14.53 15.17 5.04
C PHE A 58 15.45 16.16 5.74
N ALA A 59 15.13 16.57 6.98
CA ALA A 59 15.97 17.47 7.78
C ALA A 59 17.39 16.92 8.02
N ALA A 60 17.55 15.59 8.13
CA ALA A 60 18.85 14.95 8.28
C ALA A 60 19.66 14.88 6.97
N VAL A 61 19.00 14.76 5.82
CA VAL A 61 19.65 14.63 4.50
C VAL A 61 19.95 15.98 3.86
N LEU A 62 19.20 17.03 4.22
CA LEU A 62 19.30 18.37 3.64
C LEU A 62 20.67 19.08 3.78
N PRO A 63 21.37 19.05 4.94
CA PRO A 63 22.55 19.88 5.20
C PRO A 63 23.65 19.85 4.11
N PRO A 64 24.05 18.69 3.56
CA PRO A 64 25.07 18.65 2.50
C PRO A 64 24.63 19.25 1.15
N PHE A 65 23.34 19.46 0.91
CA PHE A 65 22.83 19.97 -0.37
C PHE A 65 22.51 21.47 -0.36
N VAL A 66 22.63 22.13 0.80
CA VAL A 66 22.34 23.57 0.93
C VAL A 66 23.62 24.36 0.89
N ASP A 67 23.70 25.29 -0.05
CA ASP A 67 24.78 26.27 -0.12
C ASP A 67 24.41 27.49 0.75
N PRO A 68 25.12 27.76 1.86
CA PRO A 68 24.84 28.90 2.74
C PRO A 68 25.07 30.26 2.05
N ALA A 69 25.85 30.30 0.97
CA ALA A 69 26.15 31.54 0.23
C ALA A 69 25.03 31.97 -0.72
N ARG A 70 24.01 31.13 -0.92
CA ARG A 70 22.88 31.38 -1.82
C ARG A 70 21.57 31.61 -1.04
N PRO A 71 20.56 32.28 -1.63
CA PRO A 71 19.27 32.49 -0.98
C PRO A 71 18.62 31.17 -0.56
N MET A 72 18.47 30.96 0.75
CA MET A 72 17.94 29.74 1.34
C MET A 72 16.49 29.41 0.91
N PRO A 73 15.54 30.38 0.86
CA PRO A 73 14.15 30.09 0.48
C PRO A 73 14.01 29.52 -0.94
N ALA A 74 14.81 30.01 -1.88
CA ALA A 74 14.79 29.54 -3.28
C ALA A 74 15.26 28.09 -3.38
N GLN A 75 16.36 27.74 -2.69
CA GLN A 75 16.87 26.37 -2.65
C GLN A 75 15.86 25.40 -2.01
N MET A 76 15.24 25.80 -0.89
CA MET A 76 14.20 24.99 -0.23
C MET A 76 13.01 24.75 -1.15
N ALA A 77 12.54 25.79 -1.86
CA ALA A 77 11.44 25.68 -2.81
C ALA A 77 11.78 24.72 -3.95
N THR A 78 12.99 24.80 -4.51
CA THR A 78 13.46 23.88 -5.56
C THR A 78 13.49 22.43 -5.06
N PHE A 79 14.03 22.17 -3.87
CA PHE A 79 14.05 20.82 -3.31
C PHE A 79 12.63 20.30 -3.04
N ALA A 80 11.75 21.12 -2.48
CA ALA A 80 10.35 20.75 -2.23
C ALA A 80 9.63 20.38 -3.53
N VAL A 81 9.75 21.20 -4.58
CA VAL A 81 9.12 20.94 -5.89
C VAL A 81 9.69 19.67 -6.52
N ALA A 82 11.00 19.47 -6.48
CA ALA A 82 11.63 18.26 -7.03
C ALA A 82 11.15 17.00 -6.30
N MET A 83 11.09 17.03 -4.97
CA MET A 83 10.59 15.92 -4.15
C MET A 83 9.13 15.59 -4.46
N VAL A 84 8.25 16.60 -4.43
CA VAL A 84 6.82 16.41 -4.71
C VAL A 84 6.60 15.93 -6.14
N GLY A 85 7.33 16.48 -7.10
CA GLY A 85 7.27 16.04 -8.50
C GLY A 85 7.66 14.57 -8.66
N MET A 86 8.78 14.15 -8.06
CA MET A 86 9.26 12.76 -8.12
C MET A 86 8.29 11.80 -7.43
N ASP A 87 7.76 12.16 -6.27
CA ASP A 87 6.75 11.37 -5.54
C ASP A 87 5.47 11.24 -6.36
N MET A 88 5.00 12.33 -6.97
CA MET A 88 3.80 12.31 -7.81
C MET A 88 4.00 11.43 -9.03
N ILE A 89 5.12 11.55 -9.75
CA ILE A 89 5.45 10.68 -10.89
C ILE A 89 5.47 9.21 -10.46
N THR A 90 6.13 8.91 -9.35
CA THR A 90 6.30 7.53 -8.87
C THR A 90 4.95 6.93 -8.44
N MET A 91 4.15 7.67 -7.66
CA MET A 91 2.82 7.23 -7.21
C MET A 91 1.83 7.10 -8.37
N THR A 92 1.83 8.03 -9.32
CA THR A 92 0.99 7.93 -10.52
C THR A 92 1.42 6.76 -11.39
N ALA A 93 2.71 6.54 -11.60
CA ALA A 93 3.22 5.37 -12.32
C ALA A 93 2.81 4.07 -11.62
N TYR A 94 2.89 4.00 -10.28
CA TYR A 94 2.41 2.87 -9.50
C TYR A 94 0.91 2.66 -9.63
N GLY A 95 0.11 3.73 -9.55
CA GLY A 95 -1.35 3.68 -9.66
C GLY A 95 -1.80 3.23 -11.04
N LEU A 96 -1.25 3.83 -12.10
CA LEU A 96 -1.56 3.46 -13.49
C LEU A 96 -1.06 2.06 -13.84
N GLY A 97 0.16 1.72 -13.42
CA GLY A 97 0.71 0.37 -13.59
C GLY A 97 -0.12 -0.68 -12.86
N GLY A 98 -0.53 -0.40 -11.63
CA GLY A 98 -1.43 -1.22 -10.85
C GLY A 98 -2.80 -1.38 -11.50
N ALA A 99 -3.38 -0.30 -12.03
CA ALA A 99 -4.65 -0.33 -12.76
C ALA A 99 -4.54 -1.18 -14.05
N ALA A 100 -3.46 -1.02 -14.81
CA ALA A 100 -3.21 -1.82 -16.00
C ALA A 100 -3.06 -3.32 -15.66
N LEU A 101 -2.32 -3.65 -14.60
CA LEU A 101 -2.20 -5.02 -14.12
C LEU A 101 -3.53 -5.58 -13.58
N ALA A 102 -4.32 -4.74 -12.89
CA ALA A 102 -5.61 -5.14 -12.34
C ALA A 102 -6.57 -5.65 -13.43
N VAL A 103 -6.55 -5.05 -14.63
CA VAL A 103 -7.31 -5.55 -15.79
C VAL A 103 -6.96 -7.00 -16.11
N PHE A 104 -5.66 -7.36 -16.16
CA PHE A 104 -5.26 -8.76 -16.34
C PHE A 104 -5.65 -9.65 -15.17
N MET A 105 -5.59 -9.11 -13.94
CA MET A 105 -6.00 -9.81 -12.73
C MET A 105 -7.51 -10.05 -12.66
N THR A 106 -8.36 -9.36 -13.43
CA THR A 106 -9.81 -9.66 -13.50
C THR A 106 -10.12 -10.97 -14.24
N ARG A 107 -9.16 -11.55 -14.98
CA ARG A 107 -9.37 -12.82 -15.68
C ARG A 107 -9.69 -13.93 -14.68
N PRO A 108 -10.75 -14.73 -14.91
CA PRO A 108 -11.24 -15.70 -13.92
C PRO A 108 -10.20 -16.76 -13.53
N ARG A 109 -9.35 -17.18 -14.49
CA ARG A 109 -8.24 -18.11 -14.23
C ARG A 109 -7.17 -17.52 -13.32
N PHE A 110 -6.77 -16.26 -13.55
CA PHE A 110 -5.79 -15.58 -12.72
C PHE A 110 -6.34 -15.31 -11.32
N ARG A 111 -7.58 -14.82 -11.20
CA ARG A 111 -8.25 -14.61 -9.90
C ARG A 111 -8.30 -15.87 -9.06
N ARG A 112 -8.60 -17.02 -9.69
CA ARG A 112 -8.66 -18.31 -8.99
C ARG A 112 -7.29 -18.72 -8.46
N GLY A 113 -6.26 -18.70 -9.32
CA GLY A 113 -4.89 -19.01 -8.90
C GLY A 113 -4.38 -18.08 -7.81
N PHE A 114 -4.61 -16.78 -7.96
CA PHE A 114 -4.23 -15.76 -6.98
C PHE A 114 -4.93 -15.96 -5.63
N ARG A 115 -6.25 -16.22 -5.60
CA ARG A 115 -7.00 -16.49 -4.36
C ARG A 115 -6.50 -17.75 -3.64
N LEU A 116 -6.19 -18.81 -4.37
CA LEU A 116 -5.61 -20.03 -3.79
C LEU A 116 -4.23 -19.77 -3.20
N LEU A 117 -3.36 -19.06 -3.92
CA LEU A 117 -2.01 -18.74 -3.47
C LEU A 117 -2.02 -17.84 -2.23
N VAL A 118 -2.81 -16.77 -2.25
CA VAL A 118 -3.00 -15.88 -1.10
C VAL A 118 -3.57 -16.64 0.10
N GLY A 119 -4.59 -17.46 -0.12
CA GLY A 119 -5.17 -18.27 0.95
C GLY A 119 -4.18 -19.25 1.57
N ALA A 120 -3.36 -19.92 0.76
CA ALA A 120 -2.29 -20.80 1.24
C ALA A 120 -1.22 -20.05 2.03
N LEU A 121 -0.79 -18.87 1.55
CA LEU A 121 0.17 -18.00 2.25
C LEU A 121 -0.37 -17.53 3.60
N LEU A 122 -1.65 -17.16 3.69
CA LEU A 122 -2.28 -16.75 4.94
C LEU A 122 -2.36 -17.92 5.94
N ILE A 123 -2.74 -19.11 5.50
CA ILE A 123 -2.76 -20.30 6.36
C ILE A 123 -1.35 -20.63 6.87
N LEU A 124 -0.33 -20.54 5.99
CA LEU A 124 1.06 -20.74 6.38
C LEU A 124 1.52 -19.70 7.41
N ALA A 125 1.18 -18.42 7.20
CA ALA A 125 1.50 -17.36 8.15
C ALA A 125 0.82 -17.58 9.50
N ALA A 126 -0.45 -17.96 9.51
CA ALA A 126 -1.19 -18.29 10.73
C ALA A 126 -0.55 -19.46 11.49
N LEU A 127 -0.14 -20.51 10.78
CA LEU A 127 0.57 -21.65 11.37
C LEU A 127 1.90 -21.22 11.98
N LEU A 128 2.68 -20.41 11.27
CA LEU A 128 3.95 -19.89 11.77
C LEU A 128 3.76 -19.03 13.03
N ILE A 129 2.72 -18.19 13.08
CA ILE A 129 2.39 -17.39 14.26
C ILE A 129 2.00 -18.28 15.43
N ALA A 130 1.19 -19.32 15.19
CA ALA A 130 0.79 -20.26 16.23
C ALA A 130 1.96 -21.11 16.75
N LEU A 131 2.98 -21.38 15.91
CA LEU A 131 4.17 -22.14 16.29
C LEU A 131 5.25 -21.31 17.00
N ARG A 132 5.33 -20.00 16.73
CA ARG A 132 6.30 -19.08 17.35
C ARG A 132 5.76 -18.29 18.54
N GLY A 133 4.44 -18.14 18.61
CA GLY A 133 3.73 -17.33 19.61
C GLY A 133 3.29 -18.13 20.82
#